data_AF-A0A1N7P197-F1
#
_entry.id   AF-A0A1N7P197-F1
#
_cell.length_a   1.000
_cell.length_b   1.000
_cell.length_c   1.000
_cell.angle_alpha   90.00
_cell.angle_beta   90.00
_cell.angle_gamma   90.00
#
_symmetry.space_group_name_H-M   'P 1'
#
loop_
_entity.id
_entity.type
_entity.pdbx_description
1 polymer ?
#
loop_
_entity_poly.entity_id
_entity_poly.type
_entity_poly.pdbx_seq_one_letter_code
_entity_poly.pdbx_strand_id
1 'polypeptide(L)' 'MKKADNFKGLDLSKITQYDLFKELYPDFLPLMISYNSITENYTENDFRILDLLSFAENYQISDLADKLKEVYEKSHPHLF' A
#
# COMPACT_ATOMS: atom_id res chain seq x y z
N MET A 1 -2.65 -11.30 -14.80
CA MET A 1 -2.22 -10.05 -14.12
C MET A 1 -2.15 -8.95 -15.15
N LYS A 2 -2.77 -7.79 -14.91
CA LYS A 2 -2.44 -6.59 -15.70
C LYS A 2 -1.01 -6.21 -15.31
N LYS A 3 -0.11 -6.01 -16.27
CA LYS A 3 1.30 -5.66 -15.99
C LYS A 3 1.45 -4.40 -15.12
N ALA A 4 0.46 -3.52 -15.12
CA ALA A 4 0.45 -2.27 -14.38
C ALA A 4 0.49 -2.45 -12.86
N ASP A 5 -0.04 -3.56 -12.34
CA ASP A 5 -0.22 -3.77 -10.90
C ASP A 5 0.99 -4.48 -10.26
N ASN A 6 2.09 -4.66 -11.00
CA ASN A 6 3.28 -5.34 -10.50
C ASN A 6 4.32 -4.37 -9.96
N PHE A 7 4.91 -4.70 -8.80
CA PHE A 7 6.06 -4.01 -8.23
C PHE A 7 7.11 -5.02 -7.76
N LYS A 8 8.27 -5.04 -8.42
CA LYS A 8 9.40 -5.94 -8.11
C LYS A 8 8.96 -7.42 -7.97
N GLY A 9 8.03 -7.88 -8.81
CA GLY A 9 7.51 -9.25 -8.78
C GLY A 9 6.27 -9.46 -7.91
N LEU A 10 5.90 -8.50 -7.06
CA LEU A 10 4.69 -8.56 -6.23
C LEU A 10 3.47 -7.98 -6.96
N ASP A 11 2.31 -8.60 -6.76
CA ASP A 11 1.01 -8.12 -7.28
C ASP A 11 0.38 -7.15 -6.27
N LEU A 12 0.49 -5.85 -6.54
CA LEU A 12 0.01 -4.77 -5.66
C LEU A 12 -1.49 -4.90 -5.35
N SER A 13 -2.27 -5.54 -6.21
CA SER A 13 -3.71 -5.79 -6.00
C SER A 13 -4.02 -6.78 -4.89
N LYS A 14 -3.01 -7.50 -4.39
CA LYS A 14 -3.19 -8.61 -3.42
C LYS A 14 -2.32 -8.51 -2.19
N ILE A 15 -1.14 -7.89 -2.29
CA ILE A 15 -0.19 -7.88 -1.19
C ILE A 15 -0.61 -6.96 -0.05
N THR A 16 0.04 -7.20 1.09
CA THR A 16 -0.01 -6.41 2.31
C THR A 16 1.40 -5.91 2.66
N GLN A 17 1.51 -5.06 3.69
CA GLN A 17 2.82 -4.64 4.21
C GLN A 17 3.69 -5.81 4.72
N TYR A 18 3.10 -6.94 5.11
CA TYR A 18 3.86 -8.12 5.53
C TYR A 18 4.60 -8.77 4.36
N ASP A 19 4.02 -8.75 3.16
CA ASP A 19 4.68 -9.25 1.96
C ASP A 19 5.86 -8.34 1.56
N LEU A 20 5.69 -7.01 1.71
CA LEU A 20 6.77 -6.05 1.48
C LEU A 20 7.94 -6.29 2.45
N PHE A 21 7.64 -6.42 3.74
CA PHE A 21 8.62 -6.78 4.76
C PHE A 21 9.33 -8.09 4.42
N LYS A 22 8.57 -9.17 4.16
CA LYS A 22 9.14 -10.51 3.99
C LYS A 22 9.97 -10.66 2.72
N GLU A 23 9.55 -10.04 1.62
CA GLU A 23 10.10 -10.32 0.29
C GLU A 23 11.05 -9.21 -0.23
N LEU A 24 10.82 -7.94 0.12
CA LEU A 24 11.56 -6.81 -0.46
C LEU A 24 12.36 -6.00 0.55
N TYR A 25 11.86 -5.87 1.79
CA TYR A 25 12.41 -4.98 2.81
C TYR A 25 12.49 -5.67 4.19
N PRO A 26 13.31 -6.73 4.34
CA PRO A 26 13.37 -7.54 5.56
C PRO A 26 13.90 -6.78 6.79
N ASP A 27 14.53 -5.62 6.59
CA ASP A 27 15.01 -4.76 7.67
C ASP A 27 13.93 -3.79 8.18
N PHE A 28 12.76 -3.72 7.53
CA PHE A 28 11.65 -2.85 7.90
C PHE A 28 10.57 -3.62 8.66
N LEU A 29 9.91 -2.99 9.62
CA LEU A 29 8.86 -3.64 10.38
C LEU A 29 7.48 -3.22 9.85
N PRO A 30 6.50 -4.14 9.78
CA PRO A 30 5.12 -3.76 9.55
C PRO A 30 4.65 -2.73 10.59
N LEU A 31 3.91 -1.73 10.14
CA LEU A 31 3.37 -0.66 10.94
C LEU A 31 2.02 -1.04 11.54
N MET A 32 1.80 -0.64 12.78
CA MET A 32 0.48 -0.65 13.40
C MET A 32 -0.19 0.70 13.16
N ILE A 33 -1.23 0.71 12.33
CA ILE A 33 -1.95 1.92 11.96
C ILE A 33 -3.32 1.91 12.65
N SER A 34 -3.67 3.03 13.27
CA SER A 34 -4.96 3.23 13.90
C SER A 34 -5.88 4.04 12.99
N TYR A 35 -7.01 3.45 12.63
CA TYR A 35 -8.00 4.04 11.73
C TYR A 35 -9.14 4.78 12.46
N ASN A 36 -8.93 5.14 13.73
CA ASN A 36 -9.98 5.64 14.62
C ASN A 36 -10.64 6.96 14.17
N SER A 37 -10.00 7.73 13.30
CA SER A 37 -10.53 8.98 12.74
C SER A 37 -11.15 8.82 11.35
N ILE A 38 -11.12 7.61 10.76
CA ILE A 38 -11.69 7.35 9.45
C ILE A 38 -13.16 6.97 9.65
N THR A 39 -14.03 7.96 9.49
CA THR A 39 -15.49 7.79 9.57
C THR A 39 -16.01 7.17 8.29
N GLU A 40 -16.95 6.22 8.44
CA GLU A 40 -17.83 5.55 7.45
C GLU A 40 -17.56 5.86 5.97
N ASN A 41 -17.31 4.78 5.17
CA ASN A 41 -17.18 4.66 3.70
C ASN A 41 -15.86 4.04 3.21
N TYR A 42 -14.95 3.65 4.10
CA TYR A 42 -13.74 2.93 3.72
C TYR A 42 -13.99 1.42 3.73
N THR A 43 -13.48 0.74 2.70
CA THR A 43 -13.53 -0.71 2.55
C THR A 43 -12.28 -1.37 3.16
N GLU A 44 -12.32 -2.68 3.36
CA GLU A 44 -11.12 -3.45 3.74
C GLU A 44 -9.96 -3.25 2.74
N ASN A 45 -10.29 -3.08 1.45
CA ASN A 45 -9.29 -2.82 0.44
C ASN A 45 -8.67 -1.42 0.57
N ASP A 46 -9.46 -0.42 0.99
CA ASP A 46 -8.93 0.92 1.29
C ASP A 46 -7.94 0.87 2.44
N PHE A 47 -8.27 0.16 3.53
CA PHE A 47 -7.35 0.01 4.66
C PHE A 47 -6.05 -0.71 4.24
N ARG A 48 -6.13 -1.75 3.41
CA ARG A 48 -4.94 -2.41 2.86
C ARG A 48 -4.08 -1.44 2.03
N ILE A 49 -4.70 -0.58 1.22
CA ILE A 49 -3.96 0.41 0.42
C ILE A 49 -3.32 1.45 1.34
N LEU A 50 -4.02 1.93 2.36
CA LEU A 50 -3.50 2.86 3.37
C LEU A 50 -2.34 2.26 4.16
N ASP A 51 -2.40 0.97 4.51
CA ASP A 51 -1.28 0.25 5.14
C ASP A 51 -0.03 0.31 4.25
N LEU A 52 -0.19 0.03 2.95
CA LEU A 52 0.90 0.04 1.98
C LEU A 52 1.49 1.44 1.76
N LEU A 53 0.63 2.46 1.66
CA LEU A 53 1.04 3.86 1.52
C LEU A 53 1.79 4.33 2.76
N SER A 54 1.24 4.08 3.94
CA SER A 54 1.86 4.44 5.22
C SER A 54 3.23 3.76 5.39
N PHE A 55 3.34 2.48 5.00
CA PHE A 55 4.61 1.77 4.99
C PHE A 55 5.62 2.45 4.05
N ALA A 56 5.21 2.77 2.82
CA ALA A 56 6.08 3.42 1.84
C ALA A 56 6.52 4.81 2.32
N GLU A 57 5.62 5.62 2.86
CA GLU A 57 5.91 6.97 3.36
C GLU A 57 6.82 6.94 4.59
N ASN A 58 6.51 6.12 5.59
CA ASN A 58 7.28 6.01 6.82
C ASN A 58 8.75 5.61 6.55
N TYR A 59 8.94 4.66 5.64
CA TYR A 59 10.28 4.18 5.25
C TYR A 59 10.88 4.92 4.06
N GLN A 60 10.22 5.98 3.57
CA GLN A 60 10.68 6.83 2.46
C GLN A 60 10.98 6.07 1.16
N ILE A 61 10.13 5.08 0.84
CA ILE A 61 10.23 4.22 -0.34
C ILE A 61 9.46 4.89 -1.51
N SER A 62 10.04 5.94 -2.08
CA SER A 62 9.36 6.77 -3.09
C SER A 62 8.89 6.01 -4.32
N ASP A 63 9.66 5.03 -4.81
CA ASP A 63 9.30 4.21 -5.98
C ASP A 63 8.04 3.37 -5.74
N LEU A 64 7.84 2.87 -4.52
CA LEU A 64 6.63 2.17 -4.12
C LEU A 64 5.44 3.13 -3.99
N ALA A 65 5.63 4.29 -3.35
CA ALA A 65 4.57 5.28 -3.18
C ALA A 65 4.03 5.77 -4.54
N ASP A 66 4.93 6.12 -5.46
CA ASP A 66 4.58 6.53 -6.82
C ASP A 66 3.82 5.42 -7.56
N LYS A 67 4.26 4.17 -7.39
CA LYS A 67 3.60 3.03 -8.03
C LYS A 67 2.22 2.74 -7.46
N LEU A 68 2.05 2.82 -6.15
CA LEU A 68 0.74 2.68 -5.50
C LEU A 68 -0.23 3.76 -5.99
N LYS A 69 0.25 5.00 -6.13
CA LYS A 69 -0.52 6.10 -6.72
C LYS A 69 -0.95 5.80 -8.15
N GLU A 70 -0.02 5.39 -9.02
CA GLU A 70 -0.30 5.01 -10.42
C GLU A 70 -1.42 3.94 -10.51
N VAL A 71 -1.39 2.95 -9.63
CA VAL A 71 -2.34 1.81 -9.64
C VAL A 71 -3.70 2.21 -9.07
N TYR A 72 -3.74 2.96 -7.97
CA TYR A 72 -4.95 3.13 -7.17
C TYR A 72 -5.62 4.49 -7.27
N GLU A 73 -4.92 5.58 -7.62
CA GLU A 73 -5.49 6.94 -7.61
C GLU A 73 -6.77 7.05 -8.44
N LYS A 74 -6.84 6.35 -9.59
CA LYS A 74 -8.03 6.35 -10.44
C LYS A 74 -9.24 5.63 -9.82
N SER A 75 -9.01 4.59 -9.04
CA SER A 75 -10.07 3.72 -8.49
C SER A 75 -10.44 4.03 -7.04
N HIS A 76 -9.52 4.62 -6.28
CA HIS A 76 -9.67 5.01 -4.88
C HIS A 76 -9.11 6.43 -4.69
N PRO A 77 -9.67 7.45 -5.38
CA PRO A 77 -9.12 8.81 -5.39
C PRO A 77 -9.17 9.49 -4.01
N HIS A 78 -10.02 9.02 -3.09
CA HIS A 78 -10.13 9.54 -1.73
C HIS A 78 -8.96 9.14 -0.81
N LEU A 79 -8.02 8.33 -1.30
CA LEU A 79 -6.81 7.92 -0.57
C LEU A 79 -5.57 8.76 -0.89
N PHE A 80 -5.64 9.67 -1.86
CA PHE A 80 -4.52 10.44 -2.42
C PHE A 80 -4.86 11.93 -2.52
#